data_AF-A0A1H4BEF0-F1
#
_entry.id   AF-A0A1H4BEF0-F1
#
_cell.length_a   1.000
_cell.length_b   1.000
_cell.length_c   1.000
_cell.angle_alpha   90.00
_cell.angle_beta   90.00
_cell.angle_gamma   90.00
#
_symmetry.space_group_name_H-M   'P 1'
#
loop_
_entity.id
_entity.type
_entity.pdbx_description
1 polymer ?
#
loop_
_entity_poly.entity_id
_entity_poly.type
_entity_poly.pdbx_seq_one_letter_code
_entity_poly.pdbx_strand_id
1 'polypeptide(L)'
;MDSETKELYKKMTQVHEKVDVLFKTAKIPSMLMNEYNNKVSQYENMYDTVETMKSMAQTEDAVIKLDLQQKEILNRRIKCEMELAKKAQQCL
;
A
#
# COMPACT_ATOMS: atom_id res chain seq x y z
N MET A 1 -15.48 2.82 -7.82
CA MET A 1 -14.79 1.90 -6.89
C MET A 1 -15.86 1.09 -6.18
N ASP A 2 -15.80 -0.24 -6.31
CA ASP A 2 -16.73 -1.17 -5.66
C ASP A 2 -16.54 -1.15 -4.13
N SER A 3 -17.50 -1.72 -3.40
CA SER A 3 -17.52 -1.69 -1.93
C SER A 3 -16.29 -2.38 -1.32
N GLU A 4 -15.83 -3.48 -1.91
CA GLU A 4 -14.73 -4.26 -1.36
C GLU A 4 -13.39 -3.54 -1.55
N THR A 5 -13.13 -2.94 -2.72
CA THR A 5 -11.92 -2.13 -2.94
C THR A 5 -11.87 -0.93 -1.99
N LYS A 6 -13.01 -0.29 -1.72
CA LYS A 6 -13.09 0.83 -0.75
C LYS A 6 -12.76 0.38 0.67
N GLU A 7 -13.30 -0.75 1.12
CA GLU A 7 -12.99 -1.30 2.43
C GLU A 7 -11.51 -1.68 2.56
N LEU A 8 -10.95 -2.28 1.51
CA LEU A 8 -9.54 -2.65 1.47
C LEU A 8 -8.63 -1.43 1.47
N TYR A 9 -8.98 -0.37 0.73
CA TYR A 9 -8.26 0.89 0.74
C TYR A 9 -8.27 1.52 2.14
N LYS A 10 -9.45 1.59 2.78
CA LYS A 10 -9.58 2.08 4.16
C LYS A 10 -8.71 1.27 5.13
N LYS A 11 -8.70 -0.05 5.01
CA LYS A 11 -7.85 -0.93 5.82
C LYS A 11 -6.36 -0.65 5.57
N MET A 12 -5.96 -0.47 4.32
CA MET A 12 -4.59 -0.10 3.94
C MET A 12 -4.19 1.24 4.58
N THR A 13 -5.03 2.27 4.48
CA THR A 13 -4.79 3.59 5.10
C THR A 13 -4.60 3.46 6.61
N GLN A 14 -5.45 2.71 7.30
CA GLN A 14 -5.33 2.51 8.76
C GLN A 14 -4.04 1.78 9.15
N VAL A 15 -3.58 0.83 8.34
CA VAL A 15 -2.29 0.16 8.55
C VAL A 15 -1.17 1.17 8.32
N HIS A 16 -1.22 1.90 7.21
CA HIS A 16 -0.21 2.89 6.85
C HIS A 16 -0.02 3.94 7.94
N GLU A 17 -1.10 4.55 8.42
CA GLU A 17 -1.04 5.55 9.51
C GLU A 17 -0.33 5.03 10.76
N LYS A 18 -0.62 3.77 11.16
CA LYS A 18 0.01 3.17 12.33
C LYS A 18 1.49 2.88 12.12
N VAL A 19 1.85 2.36 10.95
CA VAL A 19 3.24 2.03 10.61
C VAL A 19 4.06 3.30 10.42
N ASP A 20 3.50 4.31 9.75
CA ASP A 20 4.13 5.62 9.57
C ASP A 20 4.46 6.28 10.92
N VAL A 21 3.51 6.26 11.87
CA VAL A 21 3.77 6.75 13.24
C VAL A 21 4.91 5.98 13.90
N LEU A 22 4.95 4.64 13.79
CA LEU A 22 6.06 3.84 14.32
C LEU A 22 7.39 4.29 13.71
N PHE A 23 7.48 4.41 12.39
CA PHE A 23 8.71 4.77 11.69
C PHE A 23 9.16 6.21 11.93
N LYS A 24 8.24 7.14 12.24
CA LYS A 24 8.55 8.54 12.56
C LYS A 24 8.92 8.78 14.02
N THR A 25 8.42 7.96 14.94
CA THR A 25 8.58 8.17 16.40
C THR A 25 9.66 7.29 17.02
N ALA A 26 9.91 6.10 16.47
CA ALA A 26 10.93 5.19 16.94
C ALA A 26 12.32 5.54 16.38
N LYS A 27 13.38 5.18 17.11
CA LYS A 27 14.76 5.24 16.61
C LYS A 27 15.04 4.07 15.65
N ILE A 28 14.41 4.10 14.48
CA ILE A 28 14.56 3.07 13.45
C ILE A 28 15.89 3.26 12.70
N PRO A 29 16.66 2.18 12.44
CA PRO A 29 17.88 2.26 11.62
C PRO A 29 17.60 2.86 10.24
N SER A 30 18.49 3.74 9.77
CA SER A 30 18.31 4.46 8.49
C SER A 30 18.08 3.54 7.30
N MET A 31 18.70 2.36 7.30
CA MET A 31 18.50 1.35 6.26
C MET A 31 17.03 0.89 6.19
N LEU A 32 16.41 0.61 7.34
CA LEU A 32 15.02 0.16 7.42
C LEU A 32 14.05 1.31 7.13
N MET A 33 14.37 2.54 7.57
CA MET A 33 13.61 3.74 7.21
C MET A 33 13.59 3.98 5.70
N ASN A 34 14.73 3.79 5.02
CA ASN A 34 14.82 3.90 3.57
C ASN A 34 14.04 2.79 2.87
N GLU A 35 14.10 1.54 3.36
CA GLU A 35 13.29 0.43 2.85
C GLU A 35 11.79 0.78 2.92
N TYR A 36 11.33 1.31 4.06
CA TYR A 36 9.95 1.74 4.25
C TYR A 36 9.53 2.83 3.27
N ASN A 37 10.27 3.93 3.18
CA ASN A 37 9.94 5.04 2.27
C ASN A 37 9.88 4.57 0.81
N ASN A 38 10.83 3.74 0.40
CA ASN A 38 10.86 3.19 -0.96
C ASN A 38 9.66 2.28 -1.24
N LYS A 39 9.26 1.45 -0.27
CA LYS A 39 8.12 0.54 -0.43
C LYS A 39 6.78 1.28 -0.46
N VAL A 40 6.60 2.27 0.40
CA VAL A 40 5.41 3.14 0.40
C VAL A 40 5.26 3.81 -0.96
N SER A 41 6.31 4.51 -1.42
CA SER A 41 6.30 5.19 -2.72
C SER A 41 6.09 4.21 -3.88
N GLN A 42 6.70 3.02 -3.84
CA GLN A 42 6.50 2.00 -4.86
C GLN A 42 5.02 1.61 -4.99
N TYR A 43 4.35 1.31 -3.88
CA TYR A 43 2.95 0.87 -3.93
C TYR A 43 1.98 2.01 -4.26
N GLU A 44 2.28 3.24 -3.87
CA GLU A 44 1.51 4.44 -4.28
C GLU A 44 1.57 4.63 -5.79
N ASN A 45 2.78 4.63 -6.37
CA ASN A 45 2.97 4.74 -7.81
C ASN A 45 2.26 3.61 -8.58
N MET A 46 2.31 2.37 -8.07
CA MET A 46 1.61 1.24 -8.68
C MET A 46 0.08 1.43 -8.65
N TYR A 47 -0.46 1.89 -7.51
CA TYR A 47 -1.89 2.13 -7.37
C TYR A 47 -2.37 3.23 -8.32
N ASP A 48 -1.67 4.37 -8.35
CA ASP A 48 -1.99 5.52 -9.20
C ASP A 48 -1.90 5.19 -10.69
N THR A 49 -0.93 4.35 -11.06
CA THR A 49 -0.79 3.84 -12.44
C THR A 49 -2.01 3.02 -12.84
N VAL A 50 -2.45 2.09 -11.98
CA VAL A 50 -3.63 1.25 -12.27
C VAL A 50 -4.91 2.09 -12.27
N GLU A 51 -5.02 3.08 -11.38
CA GLU A 51 -6.15 4.02 -11.37
C GLU A 51 -6.22 4.83 -12.68
N THR A 52 -5.08 5.33 -13.14
CA THR A 52 -4.96 6.02 -14.44
C THR A 52 -5.38 5.10 -15.58
N MET A 53 -4.84 3.88 -15.65
CA MET A 53 -5.21 2.89 -16.67
C MET A 53 -6.70 2.57 -16.64
N LYS A 54 -7.31 2.48 -15.46
CA LYS A 54 -8.74 2.20 -15.29
C LYS A 54 -9.61 3.33 -15.82
N SER A 55 -9.19 4.58 -15.65
CA SER A 55 -9.89 5.75 -16.23
C SER A 55 -9.82 5.80 -17.76
N MET A 56 -8.79 5.19 -18.34
CA MET A 56 -8.58 5.11 -19.80
C MET A 56 -9.18 3.84 -20.43
N ALA A 57 -9.64 2.89 -19.62
CA ALA A 57 -10.15 1.61 -20.10
C ALA A 57 -11.47 1.79 -20.86
N GLN A 58 -11.55 1.18 -22.04
CA GLN A 58 -12.72 1.29 -22.94
C GLN A 58 -13.72 0.13 -22.79
N THR A 59 -13.37 -0.90 -22.02
CA THR A 59 -14.21 -2.10 -21.85
C THR A 59 -14.40 -2.42 -20.38
N GLU A 60 -15.58 -2.95 -20.06
CA GLU A 60 -15.92 -3.39 -18.70
C GLU A 60 -14.97 -4.49 -18.21
N ASP A 61 -14.61 -5.45 -19.08
CA ASP A 61 -13.64 -6.50 -18.76
C ASP A 61 -12.26 -5.95 -18.36
N ALA A 62 -11.80 -4.89 -19.03
CA ALA A 62 -10.53 -4.24 -18.68
C ALA A 62 -10.65 -3.54 -17.32
N VAL A 63 -11.76 -2.85 -17.06
CA VAL A 63 -12.03 -2.21 -15.76
C VAL A 63 -12.05 -3.24 -14.63
N ILE A 64 -12.68 -4.40 -14.83
CA ILE A 64 -12.73 -5.50 -13.84
C ILE A 64 -11.33 -6.03 -13.55
N LYS A 65 -10.51 -6.27 -14.58
CA LYS A 65 -9.13 -6.74 -14.39
C LYS A 65 -8.27 -5.73 -13.64
N LEU A 66 -8.40 -4.45 -13.98
CA LEU A 66 -7.69 -3.36 -13.30
C LEU A 66 -8.15 -3.21 -11.85
N ASP A 67 -9.44 -3.40 -11.56
CA ASP A 67 -9.97 -3.42 -10.20
C ASP A 67 -9.38 -4.56 -9.36
N LEU A 68 -9.29 -5.77 -9.91
CA LEU A 68 -8.61 -6.89 -9.26
C LEU A 68 -7.13 -6.59 -8.99
N GLN A 69 -6.45 -5.93 -9.93
CA GLN A 69 -5.07 -5.49 -9.73
C GLN A 69 -4.95 -4.45 -8.61
N GLN A 70 -5.87 -3.48 -8.50
CA GLN A 70 -5.91 -2.54 -7.37
C GLN A 70 -6.06 -3.29 -6.04
N LYS A 71 -6.96 -4.27 -5.98
CA LYS A 71 -7.14 -5.12 -4.77
C LYS A 71 -5.87 -5.88 -4.42
N GLU A 72 -5.17 -6.42 -5.41
CA GLU A 72 -3.92 -7.14 -5.18
C GLU A 72 -2.82 -6.21 -4.65
N ILE A 73 -2.67 -5.02 -5.24
CA ILE A 73 -1.70 -4.00 -4.80
C ILE A 73 -1.95 -3.61 -3.34
N LEU A 74 -3.20 -3.33 -2.98
CA LEU A 74 -3.56 -2.95 -1.61
C LEU A 74 -3.26 -4.07 -0.61
N ASN A 75 -3.60 -5.32 -0.94
CA ASN A 75 -3.28 -6.47 -0.09
C ASN A 75 -1.77 -6.66 0.09
N ARG A 76 -0.98 -6.50 -0.98
CA ARG A 76 0.49 -6.60 -0.94
C ARG A 76 1.08 -5.46 -0.10
N ARG A 77 0.59 -4.23 -0.25
CA ARG A 77 1.00 -3.07 0.56
C ARG A 77 0.74 -3.32 2.05
N ILE A 78 -0.47 -3.74 2.42
CA ILE A 78 -0.82 -4.07 3.81
C ILE A 78 0.16 -5.09 4.40
N LYS A 79 0.41 -6.21 3.70
CA LYS A 79 1.34 -7.24 4.16
C LYS A 79 2.75 -6.70 4.34
N CYS A 80 3.24 -5.93 3.37
CA CYS A 80 4.57 -5.35 3.40
C CYS A 80 4.75 -4.37 4.57
N GLU A 81 3.79 -3.45 4.78
CA GLU A 81 3.87 -2.50 5.89
C GLU A 81 3.78 -3.19 7.26
N MET A 82 2.97 -4.26 7.39
CA MET A 82 2.95 -5.08 8.61
C MET A 82 4.27 -5.81 8.87
N GLU A 83 4.91 -6.35 7.83
CA GLU A 83 6.23 -6.99 7.94
C GLU A 83 7.30 -5.98 8.34
N LEU A 84 7.30 -4.79 7.74
CA LEU A 84 8.22 -3.70 8.07
C LEU A 84 8.00 -3.22 9.52
N ALA A 85 6.76 -3.10 9.96
CA ALA A 85 6.44 -2.77 11.35
C ALA A 85 6.98 -3.82 12.32
N LYS A 86 6.84 -5.11 11.99
CA LYS A 86 7.41 -6.19 12.81
C LYS A 86 8.93 -6.11 12.88
N LYS A 87 9.61 -5.85 11.75
CA LYS A 87 11.07 -5.62 11.73
C LYS A 87 11.46 -4.43 12.60
N ALA A 88 10.74 -3.31 12.47
CA ALA A 88 10.98 -2.08 13.23
C ALA A 88 10.83 -2.30 14.74
N GLN A 89 9.81 -3.05 15.16
CA GLN A 89 9.59 -3.42 16.56
C GLN A 89 10.71 -4.31 17.14
N GLN A 90 11.42 -5.08 16.32
CA GLN A 90 12.58 -5.87 16.76
C GLN A 90 13.86 -5.03 16.93
N CYS A 91 13.85 -3.78 16.45
CA CYS A 91 14.96 -2.84 16.60
C CYS A 91 14.78 -1.87 17.79
N LEU A 92 13.62 -1.91 18.45
CA LEU A 92 13.29 -1.15 19.67
C LEU A 92 13.81 -1.88 20.91
#